data_AF-A0A956E291-F1
#
_entry.id   AF-A0A956E291-F1
#
_cell.length_a   1.000
_cell.length_b   1.000
_cell.length_c   1.000
_cell.angle_alpha   90.00
_cell.angle_beta   90.00
_cell.angle_gamma   90.00
#
_symmetry.space_group_name_H-M   'P 1'
#
loop_
_entity.id
_entity.type
_entity.pdbx_description
1 polymer ?
#
loop_
_entity_poly.entity_id
_entity_poly.type
_entity_poly.pdbx_seq_one_letter_code
_entity_poly.pdbx_strand_id
1 'polypeptide(L)'
;MPKAARARRGAGEATRPAKGARGRGSSAPELSACSFPTAIGDCALVWSDAGVVGFQLPEATPTLTLETLRQRFPAAIIMEPPDVLARVIDGVTRLLAGEAVDLSQTPLDLSGVPPFHRRVYEVARHIPSGTTRSYGELAREVGSPGASRAVGRAMGQNPIAVIVPCHRVTAAGGKLGGFSAHGGVQTKQRLLEIERAAGLELPFDRHAARKHLRKADPVLRVLIDRVGDFALRPRPTPSVFRALARAIVYQQLSAKAAGTIHGRLCDACTKPRDGGGHGLEPERLLKLSNEQLAAAGISQNKRLALQDLARRAVDGRLPDFETAQALADEALIEELTQVRGIGRWSAQMFLIFHLGRPDVLPTDDLSVRKAFGLVFGVREPSAAMLEAHGERWKPYRSVASWYLWQALDRQLYPE
;
A
#
# COMPACT_ATOMS: atom_id res chain seq x y z
N MET A 1 64.66 35.62 37.26
CA MET A 1 63.66 36.57 37.83
C MET A 1 64.30 37.94 37.89
N PRO A 2 63.58 39.08 37.70
CA PRO A 2 62.16 39.32 37.40
C PRO A 2 62.01 40.08 36.04
N LYS A 3 60.89 40.62 35.52
CA LYS A 3 59.42 40.39 35.48
C LYS A 3 58.89 41.15 34.24
N ALA A 4 57.72 40.76 33.72
CA ALA A 4 57.08 41.22 32.47
C ALA A 4 56.33 42.57 32.55
N ALA A 5 55.96 43.16 31.39
CA ALA A 5 54.60 43.66 31.09
C ALA A 5 54.35 44.14 29.62
N ARG A 6 53.27 43.58 29.03
CA ARG A 6 52.18 44.15 28.17
C ARG A 6 52.42 44.84 26.80
N ALA A 7 51.90 44.13 25.77
CA ALA A 7 50.84 44.47 24.80
C ALA A 7 50.85 45.78 23.96
N ARG A 8 50.79 45.64 22.62
CA ARG A 8 50.21 46.62 21.68
C ARG A 8 49.50 45.94 20.50
N ARG A 9 48.33 46.47 20.11
CA ARG A 9 47.53 46.10 18.93
C ARG A 9 48.03 46.85 17.69
N GLY A 10 48.04 46.16 16.55
CA GLY A 10 48.56 46.63 15.26
C GLY A 10 47.56 47.46 14.45
N ALA A 11 48.11 48.44 13.74
CA ALA A 11 47.45 49.37 12.83
C ALA A 11 47.24 48.75 11.44
N GLY A 12 46.23 49.28 10.73
CA GLY A 12 45.87 48.87 9.38
C GLY A 12 46.74 49.50 8.29
N GLU A 13 46.62 48.93 7.10
CA GLU A 13 47.29 49.39 5.89
C GLU A 13 46.32 49.26 4.69
N ALA A 14 46.19 50.32 3.91
CA ALA A 14 45.59 50.36 2.57
C ALA A 14 46.77 50.52 1.59
N THR A 15 46.86 49.91 0.40
CA THR A 15 46.07 50.22 -0.81
C THR A 15 46.49 49.32 -2.01
N ARG A 16 45.48 48.82 -2.76
CA ARG A 16 45.34 48.61 -4.25
C ARG A 16 46.35 47.74 -5.07
N PRO A 17 45.98 47.31 -6.31
CA PRO A 17 44.77 46.62 -6.79
C PRO A 17 45.11 45.39 -7.68
N ALA A 18 44.18 44.46 -7.93
CA ALA A 18 44.38 43.43 -8.97
C ALA A 18 43.11 43.10 -9.77
N LYS A 19 43.35 43.02 -11.09
CA LYS A 19 42.45 42.70 -12.20
C LYS A 19 41.78 41.34 -12.06
N GLY A 20 40.62 41.21 -12.71
CA GLY A 20 40.25 39.96 -13.39
C GLY A 20 38.85 39.48 -13.09
N ALA A 21 37.90 39.86 -13.95
CA ALA A 21 36.66 39.13 -14.14
C ALA A 21 37.00 37.68 -14.52
N ARG A 22 36.62 36.72 -13.66
CA ARG A 22 36.50 35.30 -13.99
C ARG A 22 35.16 34.81 -13.44
N GLY A 23 34.47 34.04 -14.29
CA GLY A 23 33.04 33.76 -14.23
C GLY A 23 32.55 33.23 -12.89
N ARG A 24 31.32 33.65 -12.54
CA ARG A 24 30.56 33.03 -11.47
C ARG A 24 30.28 31.59 -11.87
N GLY A 25 30.78 30.67 -11.05
CA GLY A 25 30.61 29.25 -11.22
C GLY A 25 29.14 28.85 -11.25
N SER A 26 28.88 27.80 -12.02
CA SER A 26 27.71 26.93 -11.89
C SER A 26 27.54 26.52 -10.42
N SER A 27 26.66 27.21 -9.69
CA SER A 27 26.16 26.72 -8.40
C SER A 27 25.28 25.51 -8.67
N ALA A 28 25.52 24.40 -7.98
CA ALA A 28 24.61 23.27 -7.99
C ALA A 28 23.18 23.76 -7.66
N PRO A 29 22.13 23.21 -8.29
CA PRO A 29 20.76 23.62 -7.99
C PRO A 29 20.49 23.43 -6.50
N GLU A 30 19.93 24.45 -5.85
CA GLU A 30 19.45 24.32 -4.47
C GLU A 30 18.31 23.29 -4.49
N LEU A 31 18.51 22.21 -3.73
CA LEU A 31 17.52 21.16 -3.60
C LEU A 31 16.76 21.36 -2.30
N SER A 32 15.47 21.12 -2.35
CA SER A 32 14.58 21.17 -1.20
C SER A 32 13.89 19.84 -1.02
N ALA A 33 13.51 19.52 0.21
CA ALA A 33 12.86 18.27 0.52
C ALA A 33 11.87 18.37 1.68
N CYS A 34 10.91 17.45 1.70
CA CYS A 34 10.01 17.25 2.83
C CYS A 34 9.66 15.76 2.97
N SER A 35 9.34 15.35 4.19
CA SER A 35 8.69 14.05 4.46
C SER A 35 7.20 14.25 4.70
N PHE A 36 6.39 13.25 4.37
CA PHE A 36 4.95 13.28 4.56
C PHE A 36 4.41 11.87 4.82
N PRO A 37 3.36 11.73 5.66
CA PRO A 37 2.78 10.44 5.98
C PRO A 37 1.95 9.86 4.82
N THR A 38 1.98 8.54 4.65
CA THR A 38 1.12 7.82 3.70
C THR A 38 0.58 6.52 4.30
N ALA A 39 -0.37 5.87 3.62
CA ALA A 39 -0.95 4.60 4.06
C ALA A 39 0.06 3.42 4.15
N ILE A 40 1.25 3.57 3.56
CA ILE A 40 2.32 2.55 3.59
C ILE A 40 3.55 2.99 4.42
N GLY A 41 3.45 4.10 5.14
CA GLY A 41 4.54 4.72 5.91
C GLY A 41 4.95 6.08 5.37
N ASP A 42 5.90 6.73 6.04
CA ASP A 42 6.33 8.07 5.66
C ASP A 42 7.16 8.01 4.37
N CYS A 43 6.77 8.81 3.39
CA CYS A 43 7.53 9.02 2.17
C CYS A 43 8.27 10.36 2.25
N ALA A 44 9.19 10.59 1.32
CA ALA A 44 9.80 11.90 1.16
C ALA A 44 9.96 12.27 -0.31
N LEU A 45 9.85 13.58 -0.58
CA LEU A 45 9.97 14.18 -1.90
C LEU A 45 11.17 15.13 -1.91
N VAL A 46 11.93 15.16 -3.00
CA VAL A 46 13.02 16.11 -3.24
C VAL A 46 12.77 16.82 -4.55
N TRP A 47 12.97 18.13 -4.58
CA TRP A 47 12.74 18.97 -5.75
C TRP A 47 13.78 20.07 -5.92
N SER A 48 13.89 20.55 -7.15
CA SER A 48 14.52 21.82 -7.53
C SER A 48 13.43 22.79 -7.99
N ASP A 49 13.82 24.00 -8.42
CA ASP A 49 12.90 24.96 -9.04
C ASP A 49 12.23 24.42 -10.32
N ALA A 50 12.85 23.45 -11.00
CA ALA A 50 12.32 22.86 -12.23
C ALA A 50 11.32 21.71 -11.99
N GLY A 51 11.29 21.14 -10.77
CA GLY A 51 10.36 20.07 -10.42
C GLY A 51 10.97 18.98 -9.53
N VAL A 52 10.28 17.84 -9.44
CA VAL A 52 10.70 16.72 -8.61
C VAL A 52 11.97 16.09 -9.17
N VAL A 53 12.98 15.93 -8.32
CA VAL A 53 14.28 15.30 -8.61
C VAL A 53 14.36 13.90 -7.99
N GLY A 54 13.68 13.70 -6.85
CA GLY A 54 13.78 12.47 -6.08
C GLY A 54 12.49 12.12 -5.32
N PHE A 55 12.27 10.81 -5.17
CA PHE A 55 11.25 10.24 -4.31
C PHE A 55 11.86 9.13 -3.45
N GLN A 56 11.48 9.10 -2.19
CA GLN A 56 11.88 8.07 -1.23
C GLN A 56 10.62 7.38 -0.71
N LEU A 57 10.49 6.10 -1.03
CA LEU A 57 9.51 5.21 -0.42
C LEU A 57 9.86 4.94 1.04
N PRO A 58 8.90 4.52 1.86
CA PRO A 58 9.14 4.29 3.29
C PRO A 58 10.20 3.20 3.51
N GLU A 59 11.11 3.50 4.43
CA GLU A 59 12.02 2.52 5.02
C GLU A 59 11.35 1.88 6.26
N ALA A 60 12.11 1.10 7.04
CA ALA A 60 11.59 0.45 8.24
C ALA A 60 11.09 1.45 9.31
N THR A 61 11.57 2.70 9.30
CA THR A 61 11.14 3.79 10.18
C THR A 61 11.15 5.14 9.44
N PRO A 62 10.39 6.15 9.93
CA PRO A 62 10.46 7.52 9.41
C PRO A 62 11.88 8.11 9.44
N THR A 63 12.62 7.87 10.54
CA THR A 63 14.00 8.32 10.69
C THR A 63 14.91 7.75 9.60
N LEU A 64 14.82 6.44 9.34
CA LEU A 64 15.60 5.79 8.28
C LEU A 64 15.22 6.32 6.90
N THR A 65 13.95 6.61 6.67
CA THR A 65 13.47 7.20 5.41
C THR A 65 14.16 8.54 5.14
N LEU A 66 14.25 9.40 6.16
CA LEU A 66 14.96 10.69 6.07
C LEU A 66 16.48 10.51 5.94
N GLU A 67 17.07 9.53 6.61
CA GLU A 67 18.51 9.23 6.48
C GLU A 67 18.87 8.75 5.08
N THR A 68 18.11 7.81 4.51
CA THR A 68 18.30 7.34 3.13
C THR A 68 18.11 8.46 2.11
N LEU A 69 17.13 9.34 2.33
CA LEU A 69 16.94 10.54 1.53
C LEU A 69 18.19 11.44 1.57
N ARG A 70 18.71 11.74 2.77
CA ARG A 70 19.91 12.58 2.96
C ARG A 70 21.17 11.95 2.38
N GLN A 71 21.31 10.64 2.43
CA GLN A 71 22.42 9.94 1.77
C GLN A 71 22.40 10.11 0.26
N ARG A 72 21.20 10.09 -0.35
CA ARG A 72 21.02 10.29 -1.79
C ARG A 72 21.10 11.77 -2.20
N PHE A 73 20.64 12.67 -1.33
CA PHE A 73 20.55 14.12 -1.57
C PHE A 73 21.09 14.90 -0.37
N PRO A 74 22.43 14.90 -0.14
CA PRO A 74 23.03 15.48 1.06
C PRO A 74 22.91 17.01 1.14
N ALA A 75 22.72 17.67 -0.01
CA ALA A 75 22.55 19.12 -0.10
C ALA A 75 21.09 19.58 0.02
N ALA A 76 20.12 18.66 0.18
CA ALA A 76 18.71 19.04 0.22
C ALA A 76 18.34 19.69 1.56
N ILE A 77 17.69 20.86 1.48
CA ILE A 77 17.21 21.63 2.63
C ILE A 77 15.78 21.21 2.95
N ILE A 78 15.48 20.91 4.22
CA ILE A 78 14.13 20.58 4.63
C ILE A 78 13.28 21.85 4.70
N MET A 79 12.18 21.90 3.95
CA MET A 79 11.24 23.02 3.95
C MET A 79 9.84 22.59 3.50
N GLU A 80 8.85 23.46 3.69
CA GLU A 80 7.50 23.24 3.17
C GLU A 80 7.48 23.29 1.63
N PRO A 81 6.71 22.40 0.98
CA PRO A 81 6.60 22.37 -0.47
C PRO A 81 5.74 23.53 -0.98
N PRO A 82 6.06 24.12 -2.14
CA PRO A 82 5.17 25.05 -2.82
C PRO A 82 3.88 24.35 -3.28
N ASP A 83 2.80 25.11 -3.51
CA ASP A 83 1.45 24.59 -3.82
C ASP A 83 1.42 23.52 -4.93
N VAL A 84 2.24 23.69 -5.97
CA VAL A 84 2.34 22.73 -7.08
C VAL A 84 2.80 21.36 -6.57
N LEU A 85 3.78 21.32 -5.67
CA LEU A 85 4.30 20.10 -5.08
C LEU A 85 3.44 19.58 -3.93
N ALA A 86 2.76 20.45 -3.21
CA ALA A 86 1.73 20.05 -2.26
C ALA A 86 0.63 19.21 -2.95
N ARG A 87 0.20 19.59 -4.16
CA ARG A 87 -0.74 18.79 -4.97
C ARG A 87 -0.17 17.43 -5.42
N VAL A 88 1.13 17.37 -5.72
CA VAL A 88 1.81 16.11 -6.04
C VAL A 88 1.84 15.19 -4.83
N ILE A 89 2.11 15.73 -3.64
CA ILE A 89 2.11 15.00 -2.37
C ILE A 89 0.71 14.46 -2.05
N ASP A 90 -0.33 15.27 -2.23
CA ASP A 90 -1.73 14.83 -2.09
C ASP A 90 -2.04 13.67 -3.05
N GLY A 91 -1.70 13.82 -4.33
CA GLY A 91 -1.93 12.79 -5.35
C GLY A 91 -1.21 11.47 -5.03
N VAL A 92 0.04 11.52 -4.57
CA VAL A 92 0.79 10.34 -4.13
C VAL A 92 0.15 9.72 -2.90
N THR A 93 -0.23 10.52 -1.91
CA THR A 93 -0.86 10.05 -0.67
C THR A 93 -2.15 9.27 -0.99
N ARG A 94 -2.99 9.82 -1.86
CA ARG A 94 -4.23 9.20 -2.33
C ARG A 94 -3.99 7.96 -3.17
N LEU A 95 -3.02 7.98 -4.09
CA LEU A 95 -2.63 6.79 -4.86
C LEU A 95 -2.20 5.64 -3.94
N LEU A 96 -1.36 5.93 -2.95
CA LEU A 96 -0.87 4.94 -1.99
C LEU A 96 -1.95 4.49 -0.99
N ALA A 97 -3.03 5.27 -0.83
CA ALA A 97 -4.24 4.87 -0.13
C ALA A 97 -5.19 4.01 -1.00
N GLY A 98 -4.87 3.80 -2.28
CA GLY A 98 -5.65 2.97 -3.21
C GLY A 98 -6.65 3.73 -4.05
N GLU A 99 -6.49 5.04 -4.25
CA GLU A 99 -7.25 5.79 -5.26
C GLU A 99 -6.59 5.73 -6.64
N ALA A 100 -7.40 5.76 -7.70
CA ALA A 100 -6.91 5.85 -9.07
C ALA A 100 -6.52 7.31 -9.38
N VAL A 101 -5.25 7.66 -9.14
CA VAL A 101 -4.71 9.00 -9.40
C VAL A 101 -3.72 8.95 -10.56
N ASP A 102 -3.85 9.90 -11.50
CA ASP A 102 -2.86 10.12 -12.54
C ASP A 102 -1.78 11.12 -12.09
N LEU A 103 -0.52 10.69 -12.14
CA LEU A 103 0.67 11.49 -11.80
C LEU A 103 1.55 11.79 -13.05
N SER A 104 1.03 11.50 -14.25
CA SER A 104 1.74 11.69 -15.52
C SER A 104 2.10 13.16 -15.81
N GLN A 105 1.41 14.11 -15.17
CA GLN A 105 1.61 15.55 -15.34
C GLN A 105 2.51 16.20 -14.27
N THR A 106 3.02 15.43 -13.29
CA THR A 106 3.96 15.95 -12.29
C THR A 106 5.19 16.59 -12.95
N PRO A 107 5.59 17.81 -12.57
CA PRO A 107 6.82 18.42 -13.08
C PRO A 107 8.04 17.66 -12.57
N LEU A 108 8.92 17.22 -13.47
CA LEU A 108 10.13 16.47 -13.14
C LEU A 108 11.37 17.25 -13.60
N ASP A 109 12.37 17.32 -12.73
CA ASP A 109 13.72 17.73 -13.11
C ASP A 109 14.59 16.48 -13.34
N LEU A 110 14.77 16.16 -14.62
CA LEU A 110 15.56 15.02 -15.08
C LEU A 110 16.93 15.46 -15.64
N SER A 111 17.41 16.66 -15.31
CA SER A 111 18.67 17.22 -15.83
C SER A 111 19.89 16.31 -15.58
N GLY A 112 19.92 15.62 -14.43
CA GLY A 112 20.96 14.63 -14.08
C GLY A 112 20.76 13.22 -14.64
N VAL A 113 19.66 12.95 -15.34
CA VAL A 113 19.31 11.61 -15.84
C VAL A 113 19.83 11.39 -17.27
N PRO A 114 20.41 10.23 -17.62
CA PRO A 114 20.85 9.96 -19.00
C PRO A 114 19.70 10.05 -20.03
N PRO A 115 19.95 10.51 -21.27
CA PRO A 115 18.89 10.73 -22.27
C PRO A 115 18.01 9.50 -22.56
N PHE A 116 18.60 8.30 -22.61
CA PHE A 116 17.84 7.06 -22.79
C PHE A 116 16.88 6.81 -21.61
N HIS A 117 17.34 7.01 -20.37
CA HIS A 117 16.50 6.82 -19.18
C HIS A 117 15.35 7.83 -19.15
N ARG A 118 15.58 9.08 -19.56
CA ARG A 118 14.50 10.10 -19.66
C ARG A 118 13.36 9.62 -20.56
N ARG A 119 13.68 9.12 -21.76
CA ARG A 119 12.66 8.56 -22.67
C ARG A 119 11.94 7.36 -22.07
N VAL A 120 12.67 6.46 -21.41
CA VAL A 120 12.03 5.32 -20.72
C VAL A 120 11.09 5.80 -19.61
N TYR A 121 11.47 6.82 -18.83
CA TYR A 121 10.63 7.37 -17.77
C TYR A 121 9.39 8.05 -18.34
N GLU A 122 9.54 8.83 -19.39
CA GLU A 122 8.43 9.49 -20.09
C GLU A 122 7.39 8.47 -20.58
N VAL A 123 7.82 7.40 -21.26
CA VAL A 123 6.88 6.34 -21.69
C VAL A 123 6.29 5.59 -20.48
N ALA A 124 7.11 5.26 -19.48
CA ALA A 124 6.63 4.53 -18.30
C ALA A 124 5.55 5.28 -17.50
N ARG A 125 5.59 6.61 -17.47
CA ARG A 125 4.58 7.45 -16.80
C ARG A 125 3.18 7.34 -17.41
N HIS A 126 3.08 6.90 -18.67
CA HIS A 126 1.82 6.70 -19.36
C HIS A 126 1.23 5.31 -19.12
N ILE A 127 1.89 4.43 -18.36
CA ILE A 127 1.32 3.13 -17.97
C ILE A 127 0.23 3.39 -16.92
N PRO A 128 -1.07 3.10 -17.19
CA PRO A 128 -2.15 3.40 -16.26
C PRO A 128 -2.03 2.66 -14.93
N SER A 129 -2.52 3.28 -13.85
CA SER A 129 -2.63 2.64 -12.53
C SER A 129 -3.36 1.30 -12.61
N GLY A 130 -2.83 0.28 -11.94
CA GLY A 130 -3.42 -1.07 -11.90
C GLY A 130 -3.05 -1.96 -13.09
N THR A 131 -2.46 -1.39 -14.15
CA THR A 131 -1.99 -2.12 -15.34
C THR A 131 -0.46 -2.27 -15.34
N THR A 132 0.04 -3.19 -16.15
CA THR A 132 1.48 -3.47 -16.27
C THR A 132 1.94 -3.48 -17.72
N ARG A 133 3.23 -3.23 -17.92
CA ARG A 133 3.94 -3.42 -19.20
C ARG A 133 5.21 -4.20 -18.97
N SER A 134 5.57 -5.09 -19.87
CA SER A 134 6.85 -5.79 -19.82
C SER A 134 8.01 -4.89 -20.25
N TYR A 135 9.23 -5.20 -19.79
CA TYR A 135 10.44 -4.51 -20.26
C TYR A 135 10.60 -4.54 -21.80
N GLY A 136 10.14 -5.62 -22.45
CA GLY A 136 10.20 -5.76 -23.90
C GLY A 136 9.16 -4.90 -24.63
N GLU A 137 7.95 -4.79 -24.09
CA GLU A 137 6.93 -3.86 -24.59
C GLU A 137 7.41 -2.42 -24.46
N LEU A 138 7.90 -2.04 -23.28
CA LEU A 138 8.39 -0.70 -23.03
C LEU A 138 9.61 -0.36 -23.91
N ALA A 139 10.49 -1.32 -24.17
CA ALA A 139 11.61 -1.14 -25.11
C ALA A 139 11.14 -0.85 -26.55
N ARG A 140 10.05 -1.50 -27.01
CA ARG A 140 9.44 -1.20 -28.31
C ARG A 140 8.81 0.20 -28.32
N GLU A 141 8.07 0.56 -27.29
CA GLU A 141 7.40 1.87 -27.17
C GLU A 141 8.40 3.04 -27.12
N VAL A 142 9.57 2.84 -26.51
CA VAL A 142 10.68 3.83 -26.48
C VAL A 142 11.44 3.90 -27.83
N GLY A 143 11.05 3.10 -28.83
CA GLY A 143 11.71 3.06 -30.14
C GLY A 143 13.06 2.33 -30.13
N SER A 144 13.28 1.41 -29.19
CA SER A 144 14.50 0.59 -29.09
C SER A 144 14.18 -0.90 -28.90
N PRO A 145 13.56 -1.58 -29.89
CA PRO A 145 13.25 -3.01 -29.79
C PRO A 145 14.49 -3.85 -29.42
N GLY A 146 14.29 -4.84 -28.53
CA GLY A 146 15.39 -5.67 -28.01
C GLY A 146 16.20 -5.07 -26.86
N ALA A 147 15.97 -3.80 -26.50
CA ALA A 147 16.68 -3.12 -25.41
C ALA A 147 16.13 -3.41 -23.99
N SER A 148 15.42 -4.53 -23.77
CA SER A 148 14.77 -4.87 -22.49
C SER A 148 15.71 -4.80 -21.29
N ARG A 149 16.98 -5.21 -21.45
CA ARG A 149 17.99 -5.11 -20.38
C ARG A 149 18.36 -3.66 -20.05
N ALA A 150 18.44 -2.79 -21.06
CA ALA A 150 18.71 -1.37 -20.87
C ALA A 150 17.54 -0.67 -20.19
N VAL A 151 16.30 -1.01 -20.58
CA VAL A 151 15.08 -0.55 -19.89
C VAL A 151 15.08 -1.01 -18.43
N GLY A 152 15.43 -2.27 -18.16
CA GLY A 152 15.55 -2.78 -16.79
C GLY A 152 16.55 -1.99 -15.94
N ARG A 153 17.71 -1.63 -16.51
CA ARG A 153 18.68 -0.75 -15.82
C ARG A 153 18.12 0.66 -15.58
N ALA A 154 17.44 1.24 -16.56
CA ALA A 154 16.79 2.54 -16.41
C ALA A 154 15.78 2.53 -15.25
N MET A 155 14.92 1.51 -15.20
CA MET A 155 13.94 1.32 -14.12
C MET A 155 14.59 1.11 -12.76
N GLY A 156 15.69 0.35 -12.69
CA GLY A 156 16.45 0.13 -11.46
C GLY A 156 17.15 1.39 -10.92
N GLN A 157 17.43 2.36 -11.78
CA GLN A 157 18.06 3.63 -11.45
C GLN A 157 17.07 4.80 -11.35
N ASN A 158 15.77 4.52 -11.40
CA ASN A 158 14.72 5.53 -11.30
C ASN A 158 14.81 6.26 -9.94
N PRO A 159 15.12 7.57 -9.91
CA PRO A 159 15.23 8.29 -8.66
C PRO A 159 13.88 8.71 -8.08
N ILE A 160 12.80 8.62 -8.87
CA ILE A 160 11.48 9.18 -8.60
C ILE A 160 10.40 8.07 -8.65
N ALA A 161 10.56 7.04 -7.82
CA ALA A 161 9.60 5.93 -7.72
C ALA A 161 8.16 6.43 -7.47
N VAL A 162 7.16 5.61 -7.81
CA VAL A 162 5.71 5.93 -7.79
C VAL A 162 5.29 6.95 -8.85
N ILE A 163 5.95 8.11 -8.93
CA ILE A 163 5.67 9.13 -9.95
C ILE A 163 6.15 8.69 -11.34
N VAL A 164 7.36 8.14 -11.41
CA VAL A 164 7.78 7.26 -12.51
C VAL A 164 7.50 5.83 -12.03
N PRO A 165 6.45 5.15 -12.54
CA PRO A 165 5.90 3.96 -11.91
C PRO A 165 6.67 2.69 -12.31
N CYS A 166 7.94 2.59 -11.92
CA CYS A 166 8.79 1.43 -12.25
C CYS A 166 8.29 0.10 -11.64
N HIS A 167 7.37 0.14 -10.67
CA HIS A 167 6.65 -1.04 -10.18
C HIS A 167 5.64 -1.60 -11.19
N ARG A 168 5.13 -0.79 -12.14
CA ARG A 168 4.25 -1.23 -13.23
C ARG A 168 5.00 -1.93 -14.38
N VAL A 169 6.33 -1.83 -14.41
CA VAL A 169 7.17 -2.45 -15.45
C VAL A 169 7.65 -3.83 -15.01
N THR A 170 7.22 -4.90 -15.67
CA THR A 170 7.44 -6.29 -15.25
C THR A 170 8.32 -7.06 -16.23
N ALA A 171 8.72 -8.28 -15.86
CA ALA A 171 9.28 -9.22 -16.83
C ALA A 171 8.16 -9.75 -17.76
N ALA A 172 8.57 -10.42 -18.84
CA ALA A 172 7.63 -11.06 -19.76
C ALA A 172 6.78 -12.11 -19.05
N GLY A 173 5.54 -12.33 -19.52
CA GLY A 173 4.63 -13.33 -18.95
C GLY A 173 4.13 -12.99 -17.53
N GLY A 174 4.01 -11.69 -17.20
CA GLY A 174 3.43 -11.24 -15.92
C GLY A 174 4.32 -11.45 -14.68
N LYS A 175 5.55 -11.93 -14.86
CA LYS A 175 6.51 -12.15 -13.76
C LYS A 175 7.01 -10.81 -13.21
N LEU A 176 7.05 -10.65 -11.89
CA LEU A 176 7.66 -9.46 -11.29
C LEU A 176 9.17 -9.45 -11.60
N GLY A 177 9.68 -8.31 -12.05
CA GLY A 177 11.13 -8.07 -12.11
C GLY A 177 11.64 -7.53 -10.77
N GLY A 178 12.95 -7.25 -10.69
CA GLY A 178 13.54 -6.60 -9.52
C GLY A 178 12.94 -5.22 -9.21
N PHE A 179 13.20 -4.74 -8.00
CA PHE A 179 12.80 -3.42 -7.52
C PHE A 179 13.83 -2.88 -6.52
N SER A 180 14.22 -1.62 -6.67
CA SER A 180 15.36 -1.06 -5.95
C SER A 180 15.00 -0.46 -4.57
N ALA A 181 13.72 -0.26 -4.28
CA ALA A 181 13.30 0.30 -2.99
C ALA A 181 13.44 -0.72 -1.85
N HIS A 182 13.39 -0.24 -0.61
CA HIS A 182 13.27 -1.07 0.58
C HIS A 182 12.19 -2.15 0.41
N GLY A 183 12.47 -3.38 0.86
CA GLY A 183 11.57 -4.52 0.68
C GLY A 183 11.55 -5.12 -0.74
N GLY A 184 12.25 -4.51 -1.70
CA GLY A 184 12.47 -5.06 -3.03
C GLY A 184 11.19 -5.46 -3.74
N VAL A 185 11.16 -6.69 -4.26
CA VAL A 185 10.01 -7.22 -5.03
C VAL A 185 8.72 -7.21 -4.20
N GLN A 186 8.78 -7.35 -2.87
CA GLN A 186 7.60 -7.32 -2.02
C GLN A 186 6.93 -5.93 -2.04
N THR A 187 7.72 -4.86 -2.03
CA THR A 187 7.21 -3.48 -2.15
C THR A 187 6.61 -3.23 -3.53
N LYS A 188 7.25 -3.73 -4.60
CA LYS A 188 6.69 -3.67 -5.95
C LYS A 188 5.33 -4.36 -6.05
N GLN A 189 5.21 -5.56 -5.48
CA GLN A 189 3.95 -6.29 -5.43
C GLN A 189 2.90 -5.52 -4.62
N ARG A 190 3.29 -4.97 -3.47
CA ARG A 190 2.38 -4.20 -2.62
C ARG A 190 1.82 -2.96 -3.33
N LEU A 191 2.64 -2.24 -4.08
CA LEU A 191 2.20 -1.09 -4.88
C LEU A 191 1.22 -1.51 -5.98
N LEU A 192 1.51 -2.59 -6.70
CA LEU A 192 0.59 -3.14 -7.70
C LEU A 192 -0.73 -3.62 -7.09
N GLU A 193 -0.70 -4.21 -5.89
CA GLU A 193 -1.90 -4.57 -5.15
C GLU A 193 -2.71 -3.33 -4.80
N ILE A 194 -2.09 -2.28 -4.25
CA ILE A 194 -2.78 -1.01 -3.94
C ILE A 194 -3.46 -0.44 -5.19
N GLU A 195 -2.76 -0.42 -6.32
CA GLU A 195 -3.30 0.14 -7.55
C GLU A 195 -4.40 -0.72 -8.19
N ARG A 196 -4.30 -2.05 -8.09
CA ARG A 196 -5.38 -2.95 -8.53
C ARG A 196 -6.61 -2.87 -7.63
N ALA A 197 -6.43 -2.44 -6.38
CA ALA A 197 -7.54 -2.15 -5.46
C ALA A 197 -8.36 -0.97 -5.95
N ALA A 198 -7.68 0.01 -6.54
CA ALA A 198 -8.28 1.26 -6.98
C ALA A 198 -9.36 1.10 -8.08
N GLY A 199 -9.40 -0.07 -8.74
CA GLY A 199 -10.38 -0.41 -9.76
C GLY A 199 -11.46 -1.43 -9.32
N LEU A 200 -11.43 -1.91 -8.07
CA LEU A 200 -12.52 -2.77 -7.56
C LEU A 200 -13.67 -1.88 -7.08
N GLU A 201 -14.62 -1.64 -7.97
CA GLU A 201 -15.87 -1.00 -7.61
C GLU A 201 -16.70 -1.92 -6.71
N LEU A 202 -17.47 -1.32 -5.81
CA LEU A 202 -18.44 -2.07 -5.04
C LEU A 202 -19.59 -2.47 -5.97
N PRO A 203 -20.22 -3.64 -5.77
CA PRO A 203 -21.37 -4.07 -6.56
C PRO A 203 -22.66 -3.27 -6.26
N PHE A 204 -22.54 -2.11 -5.61
CA PHE A 204 -23.65 -1.26 -5.19
C PHE A 204 -23.26 0.22 -5.11
N ASP A 205 -24.26 1.09 -5.25
CA ASP A 205 -24.10 2.54 -5.13
C ASP A 205 -23.93 2.96 -3.66
N ARG A 206 -22.80 3.60 -3.36
CA ARG A 206 -22.44 4.08 -2.01
C ARG A 206 -23.38 5.15 -1.49
N HIS A 207 -23.80 6.06 -2.35
CA HIS A 207 -24.71 7.14 -2.00
C HIS A 207 -26.11 6.59 -1.70
N ALA A 208 -26.60 5.64 -2.52
CA ALA A 208 -27.85 4.95 -2.27
C ALA A 208 -27.84 4.18 -0.94
N ALA A 209 -26.75 3.47 -0.64
CA ALA A 209 -26.59 2.76 0.62
C ALA A 209 -26.62 3.69 1.85
N ARG A 210 -25.87 4.80 1.80
CA ARG A 210 -25.89 5.83 2.86
C ARG A 210 -27.28 6.44 3.03
N LYS A 211 -27.91 6.84 1.92
CA LYS A 211 -29.26 7.42 1.93
C LYS A 211 -30.27 6.46 2.53
N HIS A 212 -30.18 5.17 2.20
CA HIS A 212 -31.01 4.12 2.78
C HIS A 212 -30.81 4.02 4.29
N LEU A 213 -29.56 3.85 4.76
CA LEU A 213 -29.28 3.70 6.19
C LEU A 213 -29.67 4.93 7.02
N ARG A 214 -29.43 6.14 6.49
CA ARG A 214 -29.87 7.41 7.13
C ARG A 214 -31.39 7.49 7.29
N LYS A 215 -32.15 6.88 6.37
CA LYS A 215 -33.62 6.82 6.45
C LYS A 215 -34.08 5.72 7.42
N ALA A 216 -33.40 4.58 7.41
CA ALA A 216 -33.81 3.39 8.15
C ALA A 216 -33.55 3.48 9.66
N ASP A 217 -32.51 4.21 10.09
CA ASP A 217 -32.11 4.28 11.49
C ASP A 217 -31.63 5.68 11.89
N PRO A 218 -32.40 6.44 12.70
CA PRO A 218 -32.03 7.80 13.12
C PRO A 218 -30.73 7.90 13.93
N VAL A 219 -30.38 6.86 14.70
CA VAL A 219 -29.13 6.85 15.48
C VAL A 219 -27.96 6.63 14.53
N LEU A 220 -28.09 5.69 13.60
CA LEU A 220 -27.09 5.45 12.56
C LEU A 220 -26.92 6.67 11.64
N ARG A 221 -28.00 7.43 11.37
CA ARG A 221 -27.93 8.70 10.61
C ARG A 221 -26.96 9.70 11.26
N VAL A 222 -27.06 9.90 12.58
CA VAL A 222 -26.17 10.81 13.30
C VAL A 222 -24.71 10.35 13.18
N LEU A 223 -24.47 9.04 13.31
CA LEU A 223 -23.14 8.48 13.13
C LEU A 223 -22.62 8.66 11.69
N ILE A 224 -23.46 8.42 10.68
CA ILE A 224 -23.11 8.63 9.27
C ILE A 224 -22.72 10.09 9.01
N ASP A 225 -23.48 11.03 9.56
CA ASP A 225 -23.23 12.46 9.37
C ASP A 225 -21.93 12.90 10.06
N ARG A 226 -21.57 12.29 11.20
CA ARG A 226 -20.28 12.53 11.90
C ARG A 226 -19.07 11.89 11.21
N VAL A 227 -19.23 10.67 10.70
CA VAL A 227 -18.12 9.93 10.05
C VAL A 227 -17.86 10.44 8.63
N GLY A 228 -18.91 10.84 7.91
CA GLY A 228 -18.84 11.30 6.53
C GLY A 228 -19.03 10.18 5.51
N ASP A 229 -18.29 10.27 4.41
CA ASP A 229 -18.45 9.37 3.26
C ASP A 229 -18.08 7.92 3.56
N PHE A 230 -18.79 6.99 2.93
CA PHE A 230 -18.50 5.57 3.01
C PHE A 230 -17.29 5.23 2.13
N ALA A 231 -16.14 5.00 2.77
CA ALA A 231 -14.84 4.92 2.09
C ALA A 231 -14.31 3.48 1.88
N LEU A 232 -15.02 2.44 2.35
CA LEU A 232 -14.55 1.04 2.19
C LEU A 232 -14.26 0.71 0.72
N ARG A 233 -13.12 0.07 0.46
CA ARG A 233 -12.74 -0.47 -0.85
C ARG A 233 -12.48 -1.97 -0.72
N PRO A 234 -12.93 -2.80 -1.67
CA PRO A 234 -12.49 -4.19 -1.73
C PRO A 234 -10.96 -4.24 -1.80
N ARG A 235 -10.40 -5.13 -0.99
CA ARG A 235 -8.99 -5.48 -0.92
C ARG A 235 -8.72 -6.47 -2.07
N PRO A 236 -7.87 -6.12 -3.03
CA PRO A 236 -7.53 -7.01 -4.10
C PRO A 236 -6.70 -8.16 -3.56
N THR A 237 -6.88 -9.30 -4.19
CA THR A 237 -6.05 -10.48 -3.96
C THR A 237 -6.08 -11.32 -5.23
N PRO A 238 -4.98 -11.99 -5.60
CA PRO A 238 -4.93 -12.76 -6.84
C PRO A 238 -5.83 -14.00 -6.86
N SER A 239 -6.18 -14.54 -5.69
CA SER A 239 -7.07 -15.69 -5.56
C SER A 239 -7.73 -15.76 -4.18
N VAL A 240 -8.82 -16.52 -4.08
CA VAL A 240 -9.47 -16.88 -2.80
C VAL A 240 -8.46 -17.58 -1.87
N PHE A 241 -7.65 -18.49 -2.42
CA PHE A 241 -6.57 -19.16 -1.70
C PHE A 241 -5.63 -18.17 -1.00
N ARG A 242 -5.10 -17.18 -1.72
CA ARG A 242 -4.18 -16.19 -1.15
C ARG A 242 -4.85 -15.30 -0.11
N ALA A 243 -6.12 -14.97 -0.30
CA ALA A 243 -6.91 -14.20 0.66
C ALA A 243 -7.03 -14.94 2.00
N LEU A 244 -7.47 -16.20 1.94
CA LEU A 244 -7.67 -17.04 3.13
C LEU A 244 -6.35 -17.43 3.79
N ALA A 245 -5.32 -17.74 3.01
CA ALA A 245 -4.00 -18.05 3.56
C ALA A 245 -3.42 -16.85 4.33
N ARG A 246 -3.58 -15.63 3.78
CA ARG A 246 -3.24 -14.40 4.49
C ARG A 246 -4.07 -14.25 5.77
N ALA A 247 -5.39 -14.49 5.73
CA ALA A 247 -6.24 -14.45 6.91
C ALA A 247 -5.74 -15.41 8.01
N ILE A 248 -5.46 -16.67 7.68
CA ILE A 248 -4.91 -17.68 8.61
C ILE A 248 -3.60 -17.19 9.25
N VAL A 249 -2.69 -16.63 8.44
CA VAL A 249 -1.41 -16.12 8.95
C VAL A 249 -1.63 -14.93 9.91
N TYR A 250 -2.58 -14.04 9.61
CA TYR A 250 -2.80 -12.80 10.37
C TYR A 250 -3.62 -12.97 11.65
N GLN A 251 -4.30 -14.10 11.84
CA GLN A 251 -5.07 -14.37 13.06
C GLN A 251 -4.21 -14.24 14.34
N GLN A 252 -4.75 -13.55 15.35
CA GLN A 252 -4.19 -13.41 16.69
C GLN A 252 -2.78 -12.81 16.73
N LEU A 253 -2.41 -11.99 15.74
CA LEU A 253 -1.12 -11.32 15.65
C LEU A 253 -1.28 -9.83 15.36
N SER A 254 -0.26 -9.03 15.71
CA SER A 254 -0.16 -7.67 15.21
C SER A 254 0.08 -7.68 13.69
N ALA A 255 -0.39 -6.64 13.00
CA ALA A 255 -0.21 -6.51 11.55
C ALA A 255 1.27 -6.59 11.13
N LYS A 256 2.18 -6.00 11.92
CA LYS A 256 3.63 -6.05 11.68
C LYS A 256 4.19 -7.46 11.78
N ALA A 257 3.86 -8.20 12.85
CA ALA A 257 4.33 -9.56 13.03
C ALA A 257 3.79 -10.51 11.95
N ALA A 258 2.50 -10.41 11.65
CA ALA A 258 1.85 -11.18 10.61
C ALA A 258 2.41 -10.88 9.21
N GLY A 259 2.73 -9.61 8.93
CA GLY A 259 3.42 -9.19 7.70
C GLY A 259 4.75 -9.87 7.50
N THR A 260 5.61 -9.88 8.52
CA THR A 260 6.91 -10.56 8.49
C THR A 260 6.77 -12.06 8.26
N ILE A 261 5.86 -12.74 8.97
CA ILE A 261 5.63 -14.19 8.84
C ILE A 261 5.10 -14.52 7.43
N HIS A 262 4.14 -13.74 6.94
CA HIS A 262 3.57 -13.92 5.61
C HIS A 262 4.64 -13.71 4.50
N GLY A 263 5.51 -12.71 4.65
CA GLY A 263 6.63 -12.47 3.74
C GLY A 263 7.57 -13.68 3.66
N ARG A 264 8.03 -14.18 4.82
CA ARG A 264 8.88 -15.38 4.89
C ARG A 264 8.22 -16.63 4.29
N LEU A 265 6.91 -16.81 4.50
CA LEU A 265 6.15 -17.91 3.90
C LEU A 265 6.11 -17.79 2.37
N CYS A 266 5.88 -16.59 1.83
CA CYS A 266 5.93 -16.35 0.39
C CYS A 266 7.33 -16.61 -0.18
N ASP A 267 8.37 -16.17 0.53
CA ASP A 267 9.77 -16.39 0.13
C ASP A 267 10.10 -17.90 0.11
N ALA A 268 9.64 -18.66 1.10
CA ALA A 268 9.80 -20.12 1.14
C ALA A 268 9.10 -20.82 -0.03
N CYS A 269 7.96 -20.30 -0.50
CA CYS A 269 7.26 -20.81 -1.67
C CYS A 269 7.89 -20.38 -3.01
N THR A 270 8.84 -19.43 -2.99
CA THR A 270 9.51 -18.91 -4.19
C THR A 270 10.80 -19.69 -4.47
N LYS A 271 11.06 -20.06 -5.74
CA LYS A 271 12.34 -20.70 -6.10
C LYS A 271 13.48 -19.67 -6.13
N PRO A 272 14.71 -20.02 -5.68
CA PRO A 272 15.88 -19.14 -5.79
C PRO A 272 16.36 -18.82 -7.21
N ARG A 273 15.88 -19.52 -8.26
CA ARG A 273 16.45 -19.43 -9.62
C ARG A 273 15.49 -19.41 -10.80
N ASP A 274 14.20 -19.61 -10.57
CA ASP A 274 13.24 -19.52 -11.68
C ASP A 274 12.53 -18.18 -11.53
N GLY A 275 12.78 -17.25 -12.45
CA GLY A 275 12.00 -16.02 -12.58
C GLY A 275 10.57 -16.34 -13.02
N GLY A 276 9.84 -17.15 -12.26
CA GLY A 276 8.52 -17.69 -12.50
C GLY A 276 7.69 -17.64 -11.22
N GLY A 277 6.69 -16.75 -11.21
CA GLY A 277 5.68 -16.65 -10.16
C GLY A 277 6.22 -16.30 -8.78
N HIS A 278 6.26 -15.00 -8.44
CA HIS A 278 6.44 -14.59 -7.05
C HIS A 278 5.09 -14.71 -6.32
N GLY A 279 5.04 -15.48 -5.24
CA GLY A 279 3.88 -15.56 -4.35
C GLY A 279 3.56 -16.94 -3.79
N LEU A 280 2.53 -16.97 -2.94
CA LEU A 280 2.03 -18.17 -2.29
C LEU A 280 1.15 -18.97 -3.27
N GLU A 281 1.65 -20.13 -3.70
CA GLU A 281 0.92 -21.07 -4.58
C GLU A 281 0.56 -22.36 -3.82
N PRO A 282 -0.64 -22.95 -4.03
CA PRO A 282 -1.08 -24.15 -3.33
C PRO A 282 -0.09 -25.33 -3.46
N GLU A 283 0.35 -25.65 -4.67
CA GLU A 283 1.24 -26.79 -4.96
C GLU A 283 2.64 -26.59 -4.36
N ARG A 284 3.07 -25.33 -4.23
CA ARG A 284 4.34 -24.99 -3.59
C ARG A 284 4.25 -25.10 -2.09
N LEU A 285 3.17 -24.62 -1.50
CA LEU A 285 2.94 -24.72 -0.06
C LEU A 285 2.91 -26.18 0.40
N LEU A 286 2.29 -27.07 -0.39
CA LEU A 286 2.26 -28.52 -0.09
C LEU A 286 3.63 -29.21 -0.14
N LYS A 287 4.62 -28.61 -0.80
CA LYS A 287 6.00 -29.14 -0.90
C LYS A 287 6.90 -28.68 0.25
N LEU A 288 6.46 -27.72 1.06
CA LEU A 288 7.25 -27.22 2.18
C LEU A 288 7.25 -28.24 3.33
N SER A 289 8.43 -28.49 3.89
CA SER A 289 8.58 -29.30 5.10
C SER A 289 8.05 -28.58 6.34
N ASN A 290 7.80 -29.34 7.40
CA ASN A 290 7.37 -28.78 8.69
C ASN A 290 8.42 -27.81 9.25
N GLU A 291 9.70 -28.10 9.07
CA GLU A 291 10.84 -27.28 9.49
C GLU A 291 10.87 -25.97 8.71
N GLN A 292 10.63 -25.99 7.40
CA GLN A 292 10.56 -24.78 6.57
C GLN A 292 9.40 -23.87 7.00
N LEU A 293 8.24 -24.45 7.28
CA LEU A 293 7.07 -23.70 7.76
C LEU A 293 7.31 -23.13 9.17
N ALA A 294 7.95 -23.90 10.07
CA ALA A 294 8.35 -23.42 11.39
C ALA A 294 9.36 -22.26 11.29
N ALA A 295 10.35 -22.36 10.41
CA ALA A 295 11.35 -21.32 10.17
C ALA A 295 10.72 -20.01 9.64
N ALA A 296 9.63 -20.10 8.88
CA ALA A 296 8.83 -18.95 8.46
C ALA A 296 8.02 -18.31 9.60
N GLY A 297 7.92 -18.95 10.77
CA GLY A 297 7.15 -18.50 11.93
C GLY A 297 5.71 -19.04 11.99
N ILE A 298 5.40 -20.10 11.25
CA ILE A 298 4.07 -20.70 11.21
C ILE A 298 3.89 -21.70 12.36
N SER A 299 2.91 -21.45 13.23
CA SER A 299 2.53 -22.36 14.32
C SER A 299 1.94 -23.67 13.79
N GLN A 300 1.91 -24.72 14.61
CA GLN A 300 1.36 -26.02 14.22
C GLN A 300 -0.10 -25.93 13.74
N ASN A 301 -0.96 -25.18 14.43
CA ASN A 301 -2.37 -25.04 14.04
C ASN A 301 -2.51 -24.28 12.71
N LYS A 302 -1.74 -23.21 12.50
CA LYS A 302 -1.73 -22.46 11.23
C LYS A 302 -1.17 -23.31 10.09
N ARG A 303 -0.20 -24.18 10.37
CA ARG A 303 0.35 -25.14 9.39
C ARG A 303 -0.73 -26.10 8.90
N LEU A 304 -1.48 -26.71 9.82
CA LEU A 304 -2.54 -27.64 9.46
C LEU A 304 -3.66 -26.95 8.67
N ALA A 305 -4.00 -25.72 9.04
CA ALA A 305 -4.97 -24.89 8.31
C ALA A 305 -4.48 -24.56 6.88
N LEU A 306 -3.25 -24.10 6.72
CA LEU A 306 -2.66 -23.78 5.42
C LEU A 306 -2.54 -25.02 4.52
N GLN A 307 -2.17 -26.18 5.07
CA GLN A 307 -2.10 -27.43 4.31
C GLN A 307 -3.49 -27.90 3.86
N ASP A 308 -4.51 -27.82 4.72
CA ASP A 308 -5.90 -28.13 4.32
C ASP A 308 -6.37 -27.20 3.20
N LEU A 309 -6.17 -25.89 3.37
CA LEU A 309 -6.51 -24.87 2.37
C LEU A 309 -5.82 -25.14 1.03
N ALA A 310 -4.52 -25.47 1.03
CA ALA A 310 -3.78 -25.76 -0.20
C ALA A 310 -4.26 -27.04 -0.88
N ARG A 311 -4.57 -28.12 -0.13
CA ARG A 311 -5.15 -29.34 -0.71
C ARG A 311 -6.50 -29.05 -1.37
N ARG A 312 -7.37 -28.31 -0.69
CA ARG A 312 -8.68 -27.91 -1.25
C ARG A 312 -8.53 -27.12 -2.54
N ALA A 313 -7.57 -26.20 -2.61
CA ALA A 313 -7.29 -25.44 -3.82
C ALA A 313 -6.79 -26.33 -4.97
N VAL A 314 -5.84 -27.25 -4.71
CA VAL A 314 -5.30 -28.17 -5.72
C VAL A 314 -6.36 -29.14 -6.24
N ASP A 315 -7.22 -29.65 -5.36
CA ASP A 315 -8.27 -30.61 -5.71
C ASP A 315 -9.54 -29.96 -6.29
N GLY A 316 -9.55 -28.64 -6.51
CA GLY A 316 -10.71 -27.92 -7.04
C GLY A 316 -11.91 -27.78 -6.09
N ARG A 317 -11.70 -27.98 -4.77
CA ARG A 317 -12.70 -27.84 -3.70
C ARG A 317 -12.69 -26.46 -3.03
N LEU A 318 -11.96 -25.51 -3.59
CA LEU A 318 -11.97 -24.12 -3.17
C LEU A 318 -12.47 -23.30 -4.37
N PRO A 319 -13.49 -22.45 -4.21
CA PRO A 319 -14.02 -21.70 -5.32
C PRO A 319 -12.99 -20.68 -5.80
N ASP A 320 -12.94 -20.43 -7.10
CA ASP A 320 -12.24 -19.27 -7.64
C ASP A 320 -13.07 -17.99 -7.41
N PHE A 321 -12.55 -16.85 -7.87
CA PHE A 321 -13.23 -15.57 -7.66
C PHE A 321 -14.53 -15.42 -8.43
N GLU A 322 -14.63 -16.03 -9.60
CA GLU A 322 -15.85 -15.98 -10.42
C GLU A 322 -16.96 -16.77 -9.74
N THR A 323 -16.65 -18.00 -9.33
CA THR A 323 -17.55 -18.87 -8.58
C THR A 323 -17.97 -18.23 -7.26
N ALA A 324 -17.01 -17.68 -6.50
CA ALA A 324 -17.30 -17.01 -5.23
C ALA A 324 -18.22 -15.79 -5.40
N GLN A 325 -18.11 -15.04 -6.50
CA GLN A 325 -19.01 -13.92 -6.80
C GLN A 325 -20.42 -14.37 -7.21
N ALA A 326 -20.56 -15.53 -7.82
CA ALA A 326 -21.85 -16.08 -8.22
C ALA A 326 -22.63 -16.70 -7.05
N LEU A 327 -21.92 -17.22 -6.04
CA LEU A 327 -22.54 -17.86 -4.87
C LEU A 327 -23.29 -16.87 -3.97
N ALA A 328 -24.43 -17.32 -3.42
CA ALA A 328 -25.12 -16.60 -2.36
C ALA A 328 -24.26 -16.53 -1.08
N ASP A 329 -24.45 -15.48 -0.28
CA ASP A 329 -23.59 -15.18 0.86
C ASP A 329 -23.50 -16.34 1.87
N GLU A 330 -24.62 -16.96 2.24
CA GLU A 330 -24.62 -18.10 3.17
C GLU A 330 -23.96 -19.36 2.57
N ALA A 331 -24.21 -19.66 1.30
CA ALA A 331 -23.60 -20.80 0.62
C ALA A 331 -22.07 -20.64 0.56
N LEU A 332 -21.59 -19.44 0.24
CA LEU A 332 -20.15 -19.15 0.26
C LEU A 332 -19.59 -19.25 1.68
N ILE A 333 -20.28 -18.74 2.71
CA ILE A 333 -19.83 -18.89 4.09
C ILE A 333 -19.72 -20.37 4.49
N GLU A 334 -20.71 -21.19 4.16
CA GLU A 334 -20.68 -22.64 4.41
C GLU A 334 -19.51 -23.33 3.72
N GLU A 335 -19.20 -22.96 2.48
CA GLU A 335 -18.08 -23.51 1.73
C GLU A 335 -16.72 -23.08 2.32
N LEU A 336 -16.53 -21.79 2.59
CA LEU A 336 -15.27 -21.27 3.13
C LEU A 336 -15.01 -21.78 4.57
N THR A 337 -16.06 -22.04 5.36
CA THR A 337 -15.93 -22.58 6.72
C THR A 337 -15.56 -24.07 6.76
N GLN A 338 -15.61 -24.77 5.63
CA GLN A 338 -15.02 -26.12 5.54
C GLN A 338 -13.49 -26.09 5.64
N VAL A 339 -12.86 -24.94 5.35
CA VAL A 339 -11.41 -24.78 5.48
C VAL A 339 -11.03 -24.75 6.95
N ARG A 340 -10.12 -25.65 7.35
CA ARG A 340 -9.63 -25.69 8.73
C ARG A 340 -9.08 -24.33 9.15
N GLY A 341 -9.55 -23.81 10.28
CA GLY A 341 -9.11 -22.52 10.82
C GLY A 341 -9.80 -21.29 10.23
N ILE A 342 -10.73 -21.47 9.29
CA ILE A 342 -11.63 -20.41 8.81
C ILE A 342 -12.99 -20.58 9.48
N GLY A 343 -13.32 -19.68 10.40
CA GLY A 343 -14.65 -19.61 10.99
C GLY A 343 -15.58 -18.65 10.23
N ARG A 344 -16.86 -18.62 10.62
CA ARG A 344 -17.89 -17.75 10.03
C ARG A 344 -17.45 -16.29 9.96
N TRP A 345 -16.90 -15.75 11.04
CA TRP A 345 -16.35 -14.40 11.06
C TRP A 345 -15.29 -14.17 9.97
N SER A 346 -14.34 -15.11 9.78
CA SER A 346 -13.31 -14.99 8.73
C SER A 346 -13.91 -15.03 7.32
N ALA A 347 -14.91 -15.87 7.09
CA ALA A 347 -15.65 -15.91 5.83
C ALA A 347 -16.40 -14.60 5.58
N GLN A 348 -17.12 -14.07 6.57
CA GLN A 348 -17.81 -12.78 6.48
C GLN A 348 -16.84 -11.63 6.19
N MET A 349 -15.65 -11.62 6.80
CA MET A 349 -14.60 -10.64 6.47
C MET A 349 -14.15 -10.78 5.01
N PHE A 350 -14.09 -12.00 4.47
CA PHE A 350 -13.81 -12.21 3.05
C PHE A 350 -14.92 -11.63 2.15
N LEU A 351 -16.19 -11.88 2.46
CA LEU A 351 -17.32 -11.33 1.71
C LEU A 351 -17.30 -9.80 1.69
N ILE A 352 -17.10 -9.16 2.85
CA ILE A 352 -17.08 -7.69 2.98
C ILE A 352 -15.87 -7.09 2.29
N PHE A 353 -14.67 -7.58 2.62
CA PHE A 353 -13.44 -6.92 2.22
C PHE A 353 -12.85 -7.41 0.91
N HIS A 354 -13.22 -8.57 0.38
CA HIS A 354 -12.70 -9.06 -0.91
C HIS A 354 -13.76 -9.07 -2.01
N LEU A 355 -15.02 -9.35 -1.67
CA LEU A 355 -16.12 -9.34 -2.65
C LEU A 355 -16.97 -8.07 -2.61
N GLY A 356 -16.84 -7.23 -1.58
CA GLY A 356 -17.65 -6.02 -1.44
C GLY A 356 -19.15 -6.32 -1.27
N ARG A 357 -19.52 -7.47 -0.69
CA ARG A 357 -20.94 -7.81 -0.48
C ARG A 357 -21.62 -6.75 0.40
N PRO A 358 -22.80 -6.24 0.02
CA PRO A 358 -23.44 -5.13 0.73
C PRO A 358 -24.13 -5.55 2.03
N ASP A 359 -24.55 -6.81 2.16
CA ASP A 359 -25.52 -7.23 3.17
C ASP A 359 -25.02 -8.27 4.19
N VAL A 360 -23.76 -8.16 4.60
CA VAL A 360 -23.17 -9.02 5.63
C VAL A 360 -23.11 -8.29 6.98
N LEU A 361 -23.67 -8.92 8.03
CA LEU A 361 -23.59 -8.47 9.42
C LEU A 361 -22.75 -9.46 10.26
N PRO A 362 -21.53 -9.11 10.68
CA PRO A 362 -20.67 -10.01 11.44
C PRO A 362 -21.01 -9.95 12.94
N THR A 363 -22.08 -10.62 13.35
CA THR A 363 -22.60 -10.57 14.75
C THR A 363 -21.61 -11.09 15.80
N ASP A 364 -20.68 -11.96 15.42
CA ASP A 364 -19.64 -12.48 16.31
C ASP A 364 -18.43 -11.55 16.42
N ASP A 365 -18.40 -10.45 15.63
CA ASP A 365 -17.36 -9.44 15.73
C ASP A 365 -17.53 -8.63 17.02
N LEU A 366 -16.59 -8.82 17.95
CA LEU A 366 -16.60 -8.12 19.23
C LEU A 366 -16.51 -6.60 19.09
N SER A 367 -15.82 -6.10 18.06
CA SER A 367 -15.69 -4.66 17.81
C SER A 367 -17.00 -4.09 17.31
N VAL A 368 -17.69 -4.76 16.39
CA VAL A 368 -19.03 -4.35 15.92
C VAL A 368 -20.03 -4.40 17.07
N ARG A 369 -20.05 -5.46 17.87
CA ARG A 369 -20.94 -5.55 19.05
C ARG A 369 -20.65 -4.45 20.07
N LYS A 370 -19.39 -4.20 20.38
CA LYS A 370 -18.98 -3.13 21.31
C LYS A 370 -19.41 -1.76 20.77
N ALA A 371 -19.15 -1.49 19.50
CA ALA A 371 -19.57 -0.25 18.85
C ALA A 371 -21.09 -0.09 18.87
N PHE A 372 -21.84 -1.17 18.59
CA PHE A 372 -23.30 -1.17 18.69
C PHE A 372 -23.77 -0.81 20.10
N GLY A 373 -23.17 -1.39 21.15
CA GLY A 373 -23.48 -1.04 22.53
C GLY A 373 -23.26 0.43 22.85
N LEU A 374 -22.14 0.99 22.41
CA LEU A 374 -21.78 2.39 22.65
C LEU A 374 -22.64 3.38 21.84
N VAL A 375 -22.90 3.07 20.57
CA VAL A 375 -23.68 3.95 19.68
C VAL A 375 -25.17 3.93 20.01
N PHE A 376 -25.71 2.78 20.41
CA PHE A 376 -27.14 2.61 20.66
C PHE A 376 -27.51 2.57 22.16
N GLY A 377 -26.56 2.81 23.06
CA GLY A 377 -26.81 2.83 24.50
C GLY A 377 -27.17 1.46 25.10
N VAL A 378 -26.71 0.37 24.50
CA VAL A 378 -26.98 -1.00 24.97
C VAL A 378 -25.82 -1.48 25.84
N ARG A 379 -26.08 -1.68 27.14
CA ARG A 379 -25.05 -2.04 28.15
C ARG A 379 -24.37 -3.39 27.85
N GLU A 380 -25.14 -4.37 27.40
CA GLU A 380 -24.64 -5.74 27.12
C GLU A 380 -25.13 -6.22 25.75
N PRO A 381 -24.55 -5.71 24.65
CA PRO A 381 -25.04 -6.01 23.30
C PRO A 381 -24.75 -7.47 22.96
N SER A 382 -25.78 -8.28 22.72
CA SER A 382 -25.67 -9.69 22.30
C SER A 382 -25.66 -9.82 20.77
N ALA A 383 -25.16 -10.94 20.25
CA ALA A 383 -25.22 -11.24 18.83
C ALA A 383 -26.68 -11.25 18.31
N ALA A 384 -27.61 -11.82 19.09
CA ALA A 384 -29.04 -11.85 18.75
C ALA A 384 -29.68 -10.45 18.74
N MET A 385 -29.30 -9.57 19.68
CA MET A 385 -29.77 -8.18 19.67
C MET A 385 -29.27 -7.42 18.43
N LEU A 386 -27.99 -7.59 18.10
CA LEU A 386 -27.39 -6.98 16.91
C LEU A 386 -28.07 -7.49 15.63
N GLU A 387 -28.32 -8.80 15.52
CA GLU A 387 -29.02 -9.39 14.37
C GLU A 387 -30.43 -8.80 14.22
N ALA A 388 -31.23 -8.84 15.28
CA ALA A 388 -32.60 -8.35 15.27
C ALA A 388 -32.68 -6.84 14.96
N HIS A 389 -31.73 -6.05 15.49
CA HIS A 389 -31.67 -4.63 15.17
C HIS A 389 -31.24 -4.40 13.71
N GLY A 390 -30.26 -5.18 13.24
CA GLY A 390 -29.65 -5.08 11.92
C GLY A 390 -30.58 -5.40 10.74
N GLU A 391 -31.72 -6.05 10.97
CA GLU A 391 -32.76 -6.27 9.95
C GLU A 391 -33.17 -4.98 9.24
N ARG A 392 -33.25 -3.85 9.97
CA ARG A 392 -33.61 -2.55 9.38
C ARG A 392 -32.53 -1.97 8.45
N TRP A 393 -31.31 -2.49 8.52
CA TRP A 393 -30.19 -2.02 7.71
C TRP A 393 -30.09 -2.75 6.37
N LYS A 394 -30.88 -3.80 6.15
CA LYS A 394 -30.92 -4.53 4.87
C LYS A 394 -31.36 -3.60 3.73
N PRO A 395 -30.71 -3.64 2.56
CA PRO A 395 -29.72 -4.63 2.13
C PRO A 395 -28.25 -4.16 2.31
N TYR A 396 -27.95 -3.25 3.25
CA TYR A 396 -26.66 -2.59 3.40
C TYR A 396 -26.01 -2.83 4.77
N ARG A 397 -26.20 -4.01 5.36
CA ARG A 397 -25.64 -4.35 6.69
C ARG A 397 -24.11 -4.25 6.77
N SER A 398 -23.38 -4.47 5.67
CA SER A 398 -21.93 -4.29 5.63
C SER A 398 -21.52 -2.82 5.72
N VAL A 399 -22.32 -1.92 5.15
CA VAL A 399 -22.12 -0.47 5.26
C VAL A 399 -22.38 -0.01 6.69
N ALA A 400 -23.44 -0.51 7.35
CA ALA A 400 -23.70 -0.25 8.76
C ALA A 400 -22.56 -0.75 9.66
N SER A 401 -22.08 -1.98 9.42
CA SER A 401 -20.93 -2.56 10.11
C SER A 401 -19.67 -1.69 9.98
N TRP A 402 -19.44 -1.12 8.79
CA TRP A 402 -18.32 -0.20 8.58
C TRP A 402 -18.44 1.08 9.41
N TYR A 403 -19.61 1.70 9.45
CA TYR A 403 -19.83 2.88 10.29
C TYR A 403 -19.64 2.56 11.78
N LEU A 404 -20.07 1.38 12.24
CA LEU A 404 -19.82 0.90 13.60
C LEU A 404 -18.31 0.74 13.90
N TRP A 405 -17.52 0.15 12.98
CA TRP A 405 -16.07 0.14 13.13
C TRP A 405 -15.48 1.56 13.22
N GLN A 406 -15.93 2.48 12.37
CA GLN A 406 -15.46 3.88 12.42
C GLN A 406 -15.85 4.57 13.74
N ALA A 407 -17.01 4.27 14.31
CA ALA A 407 -17.42 4.81 15.61
C ALA A 407 -16.44 4.39 16.72
N LEU A 408 -16.04 3.12 16.73
CA LEU A 408 -15.11 2.59 17.72
C LEU A 408 -13.69 3.15 17.52
N ASP A 409 -13.20 3.15 16.28
CA ASP A 409 -11.84 3.60 15.94
C ASP A 409 -11.65 5.10 16.22
N ARG A 410 -12.68 5.91 15.96
CA ARG A 410 -12.65 7.38 16.12
C ARG A 410 -13.28 7.87 17.43
N GLN A 411 -13.78 6.96 18.26
CA GLN A 411 -14.49 7.26 19.52
C GLN A 411 -15.68 8.21 19.34
N LEU A 412 -16.49 7.98 18.29
CA LEU A 412 -17.64 8.81 17.94
C LEU A 412 -18.94 8.20 18.49
N TYR A 413 -19.31 8.59 19.70
CA TYR A 413 -20.54 8.11 20.36
C TYR A 413 -21.53 9.27 20.57
N PRO A 414 -22.85 9.03 20.52
CA PRO A 414 -23.82 10.03 20.95
C PRO A 414 -23.55 10.46 22.39
N GLU A 415 -23.81 11.72 22.71
CA GLU A 415 -23.75 12.23 24.09
C GLU A 415 -24.89 11.67 24.94
#